data_AF-A0A3M2CNH4-F1
#
_entry.id   AF-A0A3M2CNH4-F1
#
_cell.length_a   1.000
_cell.length_b   1.000
_cell.length_c   1.000
_cell.angle_alpha   90.00
_cell.angle_beta   90.00
_cell.angle_gamma   90.00
#
_symmetry.space_group_name_H-M   'P 1'
#
loop_
_entity.id
_entity.type
_entity.pdbx_description
1 polymer ?
#
loop_
_entity_poly.entity_id
_entity_poly.type
_entity_poly.pdbx_seq_one_letter_code
_entity_poly.pdbx_strand_id
1 'polypeptide(L)'
;MLTCSRIDRFAAAHRYGALIHEVLANGRPLPGPARRRIAGHELQSIVGNALALIRRIELSGEASSPAVAALAGRLVNAVSKPGFGPLAGAAGLAALGRARAAGLPACVGLEAAVDHAAHAVTAAIQANREAGGPGLIGRGEHRALDTALALWFLADASDVSGHGLAVELARALEAAGPLDPATRSVRATALAGASTRTAA
;
A
#
# COMPACT_ATOMS: atom_id res chain seq x y z
N MET A 1 10.57 7.74 -18.67
CA MET A 1 11.25 7.14 -17.52
C MET A 1 11.00 8.01 -16.29
N LEU A 2 10.51 7.44 -15.19
CA LEU A 2 10.27 8.15 -13.94
C LEU A 2 11.59 8.40 -13.19
N THR A 3 11.78 9.62 -12.68
CA THR A 3 12.98 10.03 -11.92
C THR A 3 12.59 10.52 -10.52
N CYS A 4 13.55 10.51 -9.59
CA CYS A 4 13.41 11.07 -8.25
C CYS A 4 12.83 12.50 -8.25
N SER A 5 13.43 13.41 -9.03
CA SER A 5 12.96 14.80 -9.11
C SER A 5 11.53 14.93 -9.67
N ARG A 6 11.10 14.01 -10.53
CA ARG A 6 9.74 13.99 -11.09
C ARG A 6 8.73 13.53 -10.04
N ILE A 7 9.08 12.54 -9.21
CA ILE A 7 8.29 12.11 -8.05
C ILE A 7 8.14 13.28 -7.07
N ASP A 8 9.25 13.92 -6.70
CA ASP A 8 9.27 15.01 -5.73
C ASP A 8 8.39 16.18 -6.21
N ARG A 9 8.46 16.52 -7.51
CA ARG A 9 7.62 17.56 -8.13
C ARG A 9 6.12 17.22 -8.10
N PHE A 10 5.73 16.00 -8.44
CA PHE A 10 4.32 15.62 -8.40
C PHE A 10 3.77 15.60 -6.98
N ALA A 11 4.54 15.09 -6.02
CA ALA A 11 4.15 15.02 -4.62
C ALA A 11 3.99 16.43 -4.01
N ALA A 12 4.92 17.35 -4.28
CA ALA A 12 4.84 18.74 -3.83
C ALA A 12 3.64 19.49 -4.44
N ALA A 13 3.30 19.19 -5.71
CA ALA A 13 2.16 19.79 -6.39
C ALA A 13 0.81 19.11 -6.07
N HIS A 14 0.76 18.15 -5.14
CA HIS A 14 -0.44 17.36 -4.81
C HIS A 14 -1.09 16.67 -6.04
N ARG A 15 -0.31 16.38 -7.08
CA ARG A 15 -0.78 15.75 -8.32
C ARG A 15 -0.84 14.23 -8.20
N TYR A 16 -1.56 13.73 -7.19
CA TYR A 16 -1.54 12.33 -6.79
C TYR A 16 -2.01 11.36 -7.87
N GLY A 17 -3.08 11.67 -8.60
CA GLY A 17 -3.52 10.83 -9.72
C GLY A 17 -2.45 10.65 -10.81
N ALA A 18 -1.76 11.74 -11.18
CA ALA A 18 -0.66 11.68 -12.16
C ALA A 18 0.56 10.93 -11.61
N LEU A 19 0.89 11.15 -10.34
CA LEU A 19 1.95 10.44 -9.63
C LEU A 19 1.71 8.92 -9.59
N ILE A 20 0.51 8.50 -9.19
CA ILE A 20 0.08 7.09 -9.18
C ILE A 20 0.26 6.50 -10.57
N HIS A 21 -0.26 7.17 -11.60
CA HIS A 21 -0.15 6.69 -12.98
C HIS A 21 1.31 6.50 -13.40
N GLU A 22 2.16 7.48 -13.14
CA GLU A 22 3.58 7.46 -13.48
C GLU A 22 4.37 6.38 -12.74
N VAL A 23 4.11 6.19 -11.44
CA VAL A 23 4.75 5.13 -10.64
C VAL A 23 4.35 3.74 -11.16
N LEU A 24 3.06 3.51 -11.40
CA LEU A 24 2.56 2.22 -11.88
C LEU A 24 3.03 1.91 -13.31
N ALA A 25 3.24 2.93 -14.15
CA ALA A 25 3.77 2.76 -15.50
C ALA A 25 5.29 2.46 -15.54
N ASN A 26 6.05 2.78 -14.48
CA ASN A 26 7.52 2.74 -14.50
C ASN A 26 8.13 1.83 -13.41
N GLY A 27 7.37 0.95 -12.74
CA GLY A 27 7.98 0.10 -11.70
C GLY A 27 7.13 -1.05 -11.18
N ARG A 28 5.82 -0.87 -11.02
CA ARG A 28 4.95 -1.92 -10.46
C ARG A 28 3.61 -1.96 -11.22
N PRO A 29 3.56 -2.60 -12.40
CA PRO A 29 2.36 -2.56 -13.25
C PRO A 29 1.20 -3.31 -12.60
N LEU A 30 0.00 -2.76 -12.77
CA LEU A 30 -1.27 -3.34 -12.34
C LEU A 30 -2.27 -3.32 -13.51
N PRO A 31 -3.23 -4.27 -13.55
CA PRO A 31 -4.28 -4.27 -14.57
C PRO A 31 -5.12 -2.98 -14.50
N GLY A 32 -5.71 -2.58 -15.63
CA GLY A 32 -6.49 -1.34 -15.77
C GLY A 32 -7.53 -1.09 -14.66
N PRO A 33 -8.37 -2.07 -14.30
CA PRO A 33 -9.34 -1.93 -13.20
C PRO A 33 -8.69 -1.60 -11.84
N ALA A 34 -7.58 -2.27 -11.51
CA ALA A 34 -6.84 -2.03 -10.27
C ALA A 34 -6.21 -0.63 -10.24
N ARG A 35 -5.67 -0.16 -11.38
CA ARG A 35 -5.15 1.21 -11.51
C ARG A 35 -6.23 2.26 -11.29
N ARG A 36 -7.42 2.07 -11.88
CA ARG A 36 -8.57 2.97 -11.68
C ARG A 36 -9.03 2.97 -10.23
N ARG A 37 -9.06 1.80 -9.60
CA ARG A 37 -9.44 1.66 -8.19
C ARG A 37 -8.51 2.42 -7.26
N ILE A 38 -7.19 2.28 -7.46
CA ILE A 38 -6.16 3.03 -6.71
C ILE A 38 -6.26 4.54 -6.98
N ALA A 39 -6.51 4.93 -8.23
CA ALA A 39 -6.68 6.32 -8.61
C ALA A 39 -8.03 6.93 -8.19
N GLY A 40 -8.86 6.24 -7.39
CA GLY A 40 -10.11 6.80 -6.87
C GLY A 40 -9.90 7.89 -5.81
N HIS A 41 -10.70 8.96 -5.87
CA HIS A 41 -10.48 10.23 -5.16
C HIS A 41 -10.23 10.10 -3.64
N GLU A 42 -10.99 9.24 -2.96
CA GLU A 42 -10.96 9.15 -1.49
C GLU A 42 -9.61 8.71 -0.90
N LEU A 43 -8.79 8.02 -1.69
CA LEU A 43 -7.56 7.39 -1.23
C LEU A 43 -6.29 7.94 -1.91
N GLN A 44 -6.43 8.83 -2.90
CA GLN A 44 -5.33 9.22 -3.77
C GLN A 44 -4.15 9.83 -3.02
N SER A 45 -4.39 10.63 -1.98
CA SER A 45 -3.32 11.31 -1.25
C SER A 45 -2.43 10.32 -0.49
N ILE A 46 -3.02 9.40 0.26
CA ILE A 46 -2.29 8.39 1.02
C ILE A 46 -1.63 7.41 0.07
N VAL A 47 -2.37 6.85 -0.88
CA VAL A 47 -1.81 5.86 -1.80
C VAL A 47 -0.75 6.49 -2.73
N GLY A 48 -0.97 7.72 -3.18
CA GLY A 48 0.00 8.48 -3.97
C GLY A 48 1.29 8.76 -3.19
N ASN A 49 1.19 9.23 -1.94
CA ASN A 49 2.36 9.45 -1.09
C ASN A 49 3.08 8.13 -0.76
N ALA A 50 2.34 7.04 -0.50
CA ALA A 50 2.90 5.72 -0.24
C ALA A 50 3.67 5.17 -1.45
N LEU A 51 3.07 5.21 -2.64
CA LEU A 51 3.72 4.80 -3.89
C LEU A 51 4.92 5.68 -4.23
N ALA A 52 4.83 6.99 -4.02
CA ALA A 52 5.98 7.88 -4.18
C ALA A 52 7.11 7.54 -3.21
N LEU A 53 6.82 7.33 -1.93
CA LEU A 53 7.82 7.01 -0.92
C LEU A 53 8.54 5.71 -1.26
N ILE A 54 7.79 4.64 -1.55
CA ILE A 54 8.35 3.35 -1.97
C ILE A 54 9.24 3.53 -3.22
N ARG A 55 8.71 4.18 -4.26
CA ARG A 55 9.43 4.31 -5.53
C ARG A 55 10.66 5.22 -5.41
N ARG A 56 10.58 6.24 -4.56
CA ARG A 56 11.71 7.15 -4.31
C ARG A 56 12.86 6.40 -3.64
N ILE A 57 12.57 5.59 -2.62
CA ILE A 57 13.56 4.75 -1.94
C ILE A 57 14.18 3.74 -2.92
N GLU A 58 13.36 3.09 -3.75
CA GLU A 58 13.84 2.16 -4.79
C GLU A 58 14.80 2.80 -5.79
N LEU A 59 14.52 4.03 -6.21
CA LEU A 59 15.31 4.72 -7.23
C LEU A 59 16.59 5.35 -6.68
N SER A 60 16.59 5.83 -5.42
CA SER A 60 17.79 6.46 -4.85
C SER A 60 18.68 5.51 -4.07
N GLY A 61 18.17 4.39 -3.55
CA GLY A 61 18.90 3.56 -2.58
C GLY A 61 19.12 4.23 -1.21
N GLU A 62 18.89 5.54 -1.12
CA GLU A 62 19.07 6.34 0.10
C GLU A 62 17.74 6.67 0.78
N ALA A 63 17.57 6.21 2.01
CA ALA A 63 16.40 6.55 2.83
C ALA A 63 16.55 7.89 3.57
N SER A 64 17.78 8.31 3.88
CA SER A 64 18.03 9.47 4.75
C SER A 64 17.95 10.83 4.03
N SER A 65 17.47 10.87 2.77
CA SER A 65 17.34 12.13 2.04
C SER A 65 16.19 13.01 2.58
N PRO A 66 16.31 14.35 2.55
CA PRO A 66 15.23 15.26 2.95
C PRO A 66 13.93 15.03 2.19
N ALA A 67 14.01 14.61 0.92
CA ALA A 67 12.84 14.31 0.09
C ALA A 67 12.07 13.08 0.60
N VAL A 68 12.78 12.02 1.00
CA VAL A 68 12.16 10.82 1.60
C VAL A 68 11.56 11.17 2.96
N ALA A 69 12.26 11.94 3.80
CA ALA A 69 11.71 12.42 5.08
C ALA A 69 10.43 13.26 4.89
N ALA A 70 10.40 14.15 3.89
CA ALA A 70 9.21 14.94 3.58
C ALA A 70 8.03 14.09 3.08
N LEU A 71 8.28 13.06 2.27
CA LEU A 71 7.25 12.11 1.83
C LEU A 71 6.73 11.27 3.01
N ALA A 72 7.62 10.76 3.85
CA ALA A 72 7.27 10.03 5.06
C ALA A 72 6.45 10.90 6.03
N GLY A 73 6.88 12.14 6.30
CA GLY A 73 6.14 13.08 7.15
C GLY A 73 4.74 13.40 6.62
N ARG A 74 4.58 13.59 5.30
CA ARG A 74 3.26 13.75 4.67
C ARG A 74 2.39 12.51 4.85
N LEU A 75 2.98 11.32 4.68
CA LEU A 75 2.26 10.07 4.84
C LEU A 75 1.85 9.81 6.29
N VAL A 76 2.76 10.00 7.25
CA VAL A 76 2.49 9.95 8.70
C VAL A 76 1.31 10.85 9.05
N ASN A 77 1.34 12.14 8.65
CA ASN A 77 0.23 13.06 8.91
C ASN A 77 -1.09 12.60 8.26
N ALA A 78 -1.03 11.97 7.09
CA ALA A 78 -2.22 11.50 6.38
C ALA A 78 -2.84 10.25 7.04
N VAL A 79 -2.02 9.29 7.48
CA VAL A 79 -2.50 8.05 8.13
C VAL A 79 -2.78 8.21 9.62
N SER A 80 -2.34 9.31 10.26
CA SER A 80 -2.73 9.62 11.63
C SER A 80 -4.16 10.18 11.74
N LYS A 81 -4.77 10.60 10.62
CA LYS A 81 -6.16 11.07 10.60
C LYS A 81 -7.11 9.89 10.54
N PRO A 82 -8.27 9.93 11.22
CA PRO A 82 -9.26 8.88 11.08
C PRO A 82 -9.88 8.85 9.67
N GLY A 83 -10.38 7.68 9.25
CA GLY A 83 -11.30 7.56 8.11
C GLY A 83 -10.69 7.22 6.74
N PHE A 84 -9.40 6.88 6.64
CA PHE A 84 -8.77 6.56 5.34
C PHE A 84 -9.04 5.15 4.80
N GLY A 85 -9.68 4.26 5.57
CA GLY A 85 -10.04 2.91 5.12
C GLY A 85 -8.86 1.94 4.96
N PRO A 86 -9.13 0.64 4.78
CA PRO A 86 -8.13 -0.40 4.93
C PRO A 86 -7.12 -0.45 3.77
N LEU A 87 -7.51 -0.07 2.55
CA LEU A 87 -6.58 -0.05 1.41
C LEU A 87 -5.48 1.02 1.58
N ALA A 88 -5.85 2.22 2.04
CA ALA A 88 -4.87 3.25 2.36
C ALA A 88 -4.03 2.88 3.59
N GLY A 89 -4.61 2.16 4.56
CA GLY A 89 -3.86 1.55 5.66
C GLY A 89 -2.78 0.58 5.17
N ALA A 90 -3.13 -0.35 4.29
CA ALA A 90 -2.17 -1.28 3.70
C ALA A 90 -1.04 -0.55 2.92
N ALA A 91 -1.40 0.46 2.13
CA ALA A 91 -0.41 1.27 1.41
C ALA A 91 0.51 2.05 2.36
N GLY A 92 -0.07 2.67 3.38
CA GLY A 92 0.64 3.42 4.42
C GLY A 92 1.61 2.53 5.20
N LEU A 93 1.14 1.37 5.67
CA LEU A 93 1.93 0.38 6.38
C LEU A 93 3.12 -0.09 5.54
N ALA A 94 2.88 -0.48 4.28
CA ALA A 94 3.95 -0.92 3.39
C ALA A 94 5.02 0.15 3.16
N ALA A 95 4.62 1.40 2.93
CA ALA A 95 5.54 2.49 2.64
C ALA A 95 6.32 2.96 3.87
N LEU A 96 5.66 3.08 5.03
CA LEU A 96 6.31 3.47 6.29
C LEU A 96 7.20 2.36 6.83
N GLY A 97 6.76 1.10 6.75
CA GLY A 97 7.58 -0.07 7.10
C GLY A 97 8.84 -0.14 6.25
N ARG A 98 8.74 0.14 4.94
CA ARG A 98 9.92 0.20 4.06
C ARG A 98 10.83 1.38 4.40
N ALA A 99 10.28 2.56 4.68
CA ALA A 99 11.09 3.71 5.08
C ALA A 99 11.84 3.45 6.40
N ARG A 100 11.17 2.81 7.37
CA ARG A 100 11.77 2.34 8.62
C ARG A 100 12.90 1.34 8.37
N ALA A 101 12.64 0.30 7.57
CA ALA A 101 13.64 -0.73 7.24
C ALA A 101 14.86 -0.15 6.50
N ALA A 102 14.66 0.89 5.70
CA ALA A 102 15.72 1.57 4.99
C ALA A 102 16.51 2.57 5.86
N GLY A 103 16.18 2.70 7.15
CA GLY A 103 16.94 3.52 8.11
C GLY A 103 16.54 5.00 8.10
N LEU A 104 15.31 5.33 7.70
CA LEU A 104 14.81 6.70 7.82
C LEU A 104 14.96 7.19 9.29
N PRO A 105 15.56 8.38 9.52
CA PRO A 105 15.62 8.96 10.86
C PRO A 105 14.23 9.03 11.48
N ALA A 106 14.14 8.80 12.79
CA ALA A 106 12.88 8.74 13.50
C ALA A 106 12.02 9.99 13.21
N CYS A 107 10.99 9.80 12.38
CA CYS A 107 9.96 10.80 12.17
C CYS A 107 9.04 10.78 13.38
N VAL A 108 8.73 11.96 13.92
CA VAL A 108 7.78 12.11 15.03
C VAL A 108 6.45 11.48 14.61
N GLY A 109 5.95 10.52 15.39
CA GLY A 109 4.70 9.83 15.14
C GLY A 109 4.76 8.68 14.13
N LEU A 110 5.95 8.27 13.66
CA LEU A 110 6.10 7.14 12.71
C LEU A 110 5.49 5.84 13.25
N GLU A 111 5.85 5.43 14.47
CA GLU A 111 5.35 4.19 15.07
C GLU A 111 3.83 4.24 15.26
N ALA A 112 3.30 5.36 15.77
CA ALA A 112 1.85 5.54 15.91
C ALA A 112 1.12 5.48 14.55
N ALA A 113 1.72 6.03 13.49
CA ALA A 113 1.18 5.96 12.14
C ALA A 113 1.21 4.54 11.56
N VAL A 114 2.27 3.77 11.83
CA VAL A 114 2.36 2.34 11.48
C VAL A 114 1.28 1.55 12.20
N ASP A 115 1.12 1.75 13.51
CA ASP A 115 0.10 1.08 14.31
C ASP A 115 -1.32 1.43 13.84
N HIS A 116 -1.58 2.70 13.54
CA HIS A 116 -2.88 3.14 13.02
C HIS A 116 -3.17 2.51 11.65
N ALA A 117 -2.18 2.49 10.76
CA ALA A 117 -2.30 1.88 9.44
C ALA A 117 -2.56 0.36 9.53
N ALA A 118 -1.85 -0.35 10.41
CA ALA A 118 -2.07 -1.77 10.69
C ALA A 118 -3.47 -2.01 11.27
N HIS A 119 -3.89 -1.20 12.26
CA HIS A 119 -5.20 -1.29 12.88
C HIS A 119 -6.34 -1.13 11.86
N ALA A 120 -6.21 -0.20 10.92
CA ALA A 120 -7.22 0.01 9.87
C ALA A 120 -7.44 -1.25 9.00
N VAL A 121 -6.38 -2.02 8.73
CA VAL A 121 -6.47 -3.29 7.98
C VAL A 121 -7.07 -4.38 8.87
N THR A 122 -6.54 -4.57 10.08
CA THR A 122 -7.01 -5.59 11.04
C THR A 122 -8.49 -5.41 11.37
N ALA A 123 -8.92 -4.19 11.68
CA ALA A 123 -10.30 -3.88 12.00
C ALA A 123 -11.25 -4.20 10.84
N ALA A 124 -10.82 -3.95 9.59
CA ALA A 124 -11.63 -4.29 8.42
C ALA A 124 -11.75 -5.80 8.20
N ILE A 125 -10.66 -6.56 8.38
CA ILE A 125 -10.68 -8.03 8.31
C ILE A 125 -11.64 -8.57 9.38
N GLN A 126 -11.51 -8.09 10.62
CA GLN A 126 -12.29 -8.55 11.75
C GLN A 126 -13.78 -8.21 11.62
N ALA A 127 -14.11 -6.97 11.26
CA ALA A 127 -15.49 -6.55 11.03
C ALA A 127 -16.18 -7.39 9.94
N ASN A 128 -15.45 -7.76 8.87
CA ASN A 128 -16.03 -8.61 7.84
C ASN A 128 -16.20 -10.07 8.30
N ARG A 129 -15.33 -10.59 9.17
CA ARG A 129 -15.49 -11.92 9.79
C ARG A 129 -16.69 -11.95 10.73
N GLU A 130 -16.86 -10.91 11.55
CA GLU A 130 -18.01 -10.77 12.46
C GLU A 130 -19.33 -10.68 11.69
N ALA A 131 -19.31 -10.10 10.48
CA ALA A 131 -20.45 -10.11 9.56
C ALA A 131 -20.66 -11.46 8.82
N GLY A 132 -19.94 -12.53 9.19
CA GLY A 132 -20.02 -13.85 8.57
C GLY A 132 -19.32 -13.96 7.21
N GLY A 133 -18.54 -12.95 6.83
CA GLY A 133 -17.83 -12.90 5.56
C GLY A 133 -16.42 -13.53 5.63
N PRO A 134 -15.78 -13.72 4.46
CA PRO A 134 -14.46 -14.35 4.34
C PRO A 134 -13.27 -13.54 4.91
N GLY A 135 -13.50 -12.42 5.59
CA GLY A 135 -12.43 -11.53 6.08
C GLY A 135 -11.80 -10.62 5.02
N LEU A 136 -12.42 -10.50 3.84
CA LEU A 136 -12.07 -9.49 2.84
C LEU A 136 -12.23 -8.06 3.40
N ILE A 137 -11.38 -7.15 2.95
CA ILE A 137 -11.47 -5.72 3.26
C ILE A 137 -12.20 -4.94 2.16
N GLY A 138 -12.65 -3.71 2.45
CA GLY A 138 -13.31 -2.83 1.48
C GLY A 138 -14.84 -2.86 1.58
N ARG A 139 -15.52 -2.27 0.60
CA ARG A 139 -17.00 -2.16 0.57
C ARG A 139 -17.59 -2.60 -0.77
N GLY A 140 -18.82 -3.13 -0.71
CA GLY A 140 -19.59 -3.55 -1.88
C GLY A 140 -18.90 -4.60 -2.75
N GLU A 141 -19.08 -4.48 -4.06
CA GLU A 141 -18.58 -5.42 -5.07
C GLU A 141 -17.04 -5.40 -5.21
N HIS A 142 -16.36 -4.40 -4.64
CA HIS A 142 -14.91 -4.24 -4.76
C HIS A 142 -14.12 -4.87 -3.61
N ARG A 143 -14.77 -5.55 -2.66
CA ARG A 143 -14.09 -6.15 -1.50
C ARG A 143 -12.92 -7.06 -1.88
N ALA A 144 -13.13 -7.93 -2.87
CA ALA A 144 -12.08 -8.85 -3.31
C ALA A 144 -10.91 -8.10 -3.96
N LEU A 145 -11.20 -7.10 -4.81
CA LEU A 145 -10.18 -6.28 -5.45
C LEU A 145 -9.39 -5.43 -4.44
N ASP A 146 -10.07 -4.80 -3.48
CA ASP A 146 -9.43 -4.02 -2.42
C ASP A 146 -8.52 -4.90 -1.56
N THR A 147 -8.96 -6.13 -1.26
CA THR A 147 -8.16 -7.13 -0.54
C THR A 147 -6.92 -7.55 -1.35
N ALA A 148 -7.07 -7.82 -2.65
CA ALA A 148 -5.94 -8.15 -3.51
C ALA A 148 -4.95 -6.98 -3.65
N LEU A 149 -5.44 -5.74 -3.71
CA LEU A 149 -4.60 -4.55 -3.74
C LEU A 149 -3.86 -4.33 -2.41
N ALA A 150 -4.52 -4.53 -1.27
CA ALA A 150 -3.85 -4.47 0.03
C ALA A 150 -2.80 -5.57 0.17
N LEU A 151 -3.10 -6.79 -0.26
CA LEU A 151 -2.13 -7.87 -0.34
C LEU A 151 -0.94 -7.47 -1.23
N TRP A 152 -1.18 -6.82 -2.37
CA TRP A 152 -0.12 -6.33 -3.25
C TRP A 152 0.77 -5.24 -2.62
N PHE A 153 0.21 -4.37 -1.80
CA PHE A 153 1.00 -3.43 -1.00
C PHE A 153 1.84 -4.16 0.04
N LEU A 154 1.21 -5.04 0.83
CA LEU A 154 1.82 -5.69 1.98
C LEU A 154 2.74 -6.87 1.61
N ALA A 155 2.61 -7.43 0.41
CA ALA A 155 3.52 -8.46 -0.07
C ALA A 155 4.97 -7.99 -0.03
N ASP A 156 5.20 -6.70 -0.21
CA ASP A 156 6.51 -6.03 -0.17
C ASP A 156 6.90 -5.48 1.21
N ALA A 157 6.03 -5.58 2.20
CA ALA A 157 6.35 -5.19 3.56
C ALA A 157 7.21 -6.29 4.22
N SER A 158 8.41 -5.92 4.65
CA SER A 158 9.36 -6.83 5.32
C SER A 158 9.18 -6.86 6.85
N ASP A 159 8.22 -6.12 7.38
CA ASP A 159 7.97 -6.05 8.82
C ASP A 159 6.99 -7.14 9.29
N VAL A 160 7.12 -7.52 10.57
CA VAL A 160 6.31 -8.59 11.18
C VAL A 160 4.80 -8.25 11.11
N SER A 161 4.46 -6.97 11.31
CA SER A 161 3.09 -6.47 11.28
C SER A 161 2.46 -6.57 9.88
N GLY A 162 3.19 -6.22 8.82
CA GLY A 162 2.71 -6.33 7.44
C GLY A 162 2.66 -7.77 6.94
N HIS A 163 3.62 -8.61 7.34
CA HIS A 163 3.67 -10.01 6.91
C HIS A 163 2.47 -10.83 7.41
N GLY A 164 2.12 -10.73 8.69
CA GLY A 164 0.96 -11.43 9.25
C GLY A 164 -0.35 -11.03 8.55
N LEU A 165 -0.52 -9.73 8.27
CA LEU A 165 -1.68 -9.23 7.54
C LEU A 165 -1.71 -9.72 6.08
N ALA A 166 -0.57 -9.80 5.39
CA ALA A 166 -0.50 -10.34 4.04
C ALA A 166 -0.98 -11.80 3.98
N VAL A 167 -0.56 -12.64 4.95
CA VAL A 167 -1.02 -14.03 5.05
C VAL A 167 -2.53 -14.11 5.27
N GLU A 168 -3.06 -13.29 6.18
CA GLU A 168 -4.50 -13.28 6.47
C GLU A 168 -5.34 -12.80 5.27
N LEU A 169 -4.88 -11.79 4.53
CA LEU A 169 -5.54 -11.32 3.30
C LEU A 169 -5.50 -12.37 2.18
N ALA A 170 -4.38 -13.10 2.05
CA ALA A 170 -4.27 -14.19 1.08
C ALA A 170 -5.27 -15.31 1.37
N ARG A 171 -5.40 -15.72 2.64
CA ARG A 171 -6.41 -16.69 3.09
C ARG A 171 -7.84 -16.21 2.87
N ALA A 172 -8.11 -14.93 3.15
CA ALA A 172 -9.41 -14.34 2.91
C ALA A 172 -9.81 -14.38 1.41
N LEU A 173 -8.85 -14.14 0.50
CA LEU A 173 -9.08 -14.25 -0.94
C LEU A 173 -9.32 -15.68 -1.40
N GLU A 174 -8.70 -16.67 -0.76
CA GLU A 174 -8.95 -18.08 -1.05
C GLU A 174 -10.34 -18.52 -0.59
N ALA A 175 -10.74 -18.11 0.61
CA ALA A 175 -12.06 -18.39 1.16
C ALA A 175 -13.20 -17.71 0.40
N ALA A 176 -12.93 -16.58 -0.28
CA ALA A 176 -13.93 -15.84 -1.05
C ALA A 176 -14.42 -16.56 -2.32
N GLY A 177 -13.75 -17.65 -2.75
CA GLY A 177 -14.16 -18.42 -3.92
C GLY A 177 -13.74 -17.77 -5.25
N PRO A 178 -14.55 -17.91 -6.33
CA PRO A 178 -14.17 -17.45 -7.66
C PRO A 178 -13.92 -15.94 -7.72
N LEU A 179 -12.70 -15.56 -8.09
CA LEU A 179 -12.29 -14.16 -8.26
C LEU A 179 -12.44 -13.73 -9.72
N ASP A 180 -12.84 -12.47 -9.94
CA ASP A 180 -12.82 -11.86 -11.26
C ASP A 180 -11.38 -11.78 -11.83
N PRO A 181 -11.23 -11.65 -13.16
CA PRO A 181 -9.90 -11.66 -13.79
C PRO A 181 -8.93 -10.60 -13.27
N ALA A 182 -9.41 -9.40 -12.93
CA ALA A 182 -8.54 -8.33 -12.45
C ALA A 182 -8.05 -8.64 -11.03
N THR A 183 -8.95 -9.06 -10.13
CA THR A 183 -8.58 -9.45 -8.76
C THR A 183 -7.59 -10.63 -8.77
N ARG A 184 -7.83 -11.63 -9.62
CA ARG A 184 -6.91 -12.78 -9.76
C ARG A 184 -5.53 -12.35 -10.25
N SER A 185 -5.47 -11.45 -11.22
CA SER A 185 -4.21 -10.90 -11.74
C SER A 185 -3.42 -10.13 -10.67
N VAL A 186 -4.10 -9.26 -9.90
CA VAL A 186 -3.45 -8.52 -8.80
C VAL A 186 -2.91 -9.47 -7.73
N ARG A 187 -3.71 -10.46 -7.32
CA ARG A 187 -3.29 -11.49 -6.34
C ARG A 187 -2.06 -12.25 -6.84
N ALA A 188 -2.06 -12.68 -8.11
CA ALA A 188 -0.93 -13.40 -8.69
C ALA A 188 0.36 -12.56 -8.67
N THR A 189 0.26 -11.28 -9.04
CA THR A 189 1.40 -10.34 -8.98
C THR A 189 1.92 -10.17 -7.55
N ALA A 190 1.03 -10.05 -6.57
CA ALA A 190 1.41 -9.93 -5.16
C ALA A 190 2.18 -11.15 -4.66
N LEU A 191 1.67 -12.36 -4.95
CA LEU A 191 2.28 -13.61 -4.51
C LEU A 191 3.62 -13.89 -5.21
N ALA A 192 3.72 -13.58 -6.50
CA ALA A 192 4.97 -13.75 -7.25
C ALA A 192 6.10 -12.90 -6.67
N GLY A 193 5.83 -11.64 -6.29
CA GLY A 193 6.81 -10.76 -5.66
C GLY A 193 7.31 -11.26 -4.30
N ALA A 194 6.43 -11.92 -3.53
CA ALA A 194 6.80 -12.53 -2.25
C ALA A 194 7.75 -13.74 -2.44
N SER A 195 7.44 -14.64 -3.40
CA SER A 195 8.21 -15.87 -3.64
C SER A 195 9.63 -15.63 -4.14
N THR A 196 9.88 -14.56 -4.91
CA THR A 196 11.23 -14.20 -5.37
C THR A 196 12.17 -13.76 -4.25
N ARG A 197 11.66 -13.47 -3.04
CA ARG A 197 12.46 -12.99 -1.89
C ARG A 197 12.80 -14.06 -0.86
N THR A 198 12.01 -15.12 -0.75
CA THR A 198 12.37 -16.26 0.11
C THR A 198 13.47 -17.14 -0.49
N ALA A 199 13.78 -16.95 -1.78
CA ALA A 199 14.81 -17.69 -2.50
C ALA A 199 16.15 -16.94 -2.67
N ALA A 200 16.24 -15.70 -2.18
CA ALA A 200 17.43 -14.84 -2.23
C ALA A 200 17.96 -14.61 -0.81
#